data_AF-A0A9P5WYV9-F1
#
_entry.id   AF-A0A9P5WYV9-F1
#
_cell.length_a   1.000
_cell.length_b   1.000
_cell.length_c   1.000
_cell.angle_alpha   90.00
_cell.angle_beta   90.00
_cell.angle_gamma   90.00
#
_symmetry.space_group_name_H-M   'P 1'
#
loop_
_entity.id
_entity.type
_entity.pdbx_description
1 polymer ?
#
loop_
_entity_poly.entity_id
_entity_poly.type
_entity_poly.pdbx_seq_one_letter_code
_entity_poly.pdbx_strand_id
1 'polypeptide(L)'
;GACASSLIGQSLFLNGGQVTIKGAKVHTRTPQCQCCWKWGHTMGTCCCPICSGPHMEANHHSIAGCCHSNPKATPPIPPTPTDVPCSHICACINCSNPHAANNQCCPYWHHQFNWTWIKD
;
A
#
# COMPACT_ATOMS: atom_id res chain seq x y z
N GLY A 1 5.67 17.69 14.13
CA GLY A 1 5.28 18.57 13.01
C GLY A 1 5.91 19.95 13.14
N ALA A 2 5.46 20.77 14.08
CA ALA A 2 5.84 22.18 14.19
C ALA A 2 7.33 22.44 14.52
N CYS A 3 7.93 21.61 15.39
CA CYS A 3 9.33 21.76 15.81
C CYS A 3 10.37 21.44 14.72
N ALA A 4 10.00 20.66 13.71
CA ALA A 4 10.90 20.36 12.58
C ALA A 4 10.90 21.48 11.54
N SER A 5 9.76 22.17 11.37
CA SER A 5 9.61 23.28 10.43
C SER A 5 10.48 24.49 10.81
N SER A 6 10.66 24.74 12.11
CA SER A 6 11.52 25.82 12.64
C SER A 6 13.01 25.63 12.36
N LEU A 7 13.44 24.43 11.96
CA LEU A 7 14.83 24.13 11.63
C LEU A 7 15.14 24.39 10.14
N ILE A 8 14.12 24.58 9.29
CA ILE A 8 14.32 24.87 7.86
C ILE A 8 15.01 26.22 7.71
N GLY A 9 16.10 26.26 6.96
CA GLY A 9 16.94 27.43 6.75
C GLY A 9 18.07 27.58 7.78
N GLN A 10 18.07 26.79 8.86
CA GLN A 10 19.20 26.77 9.79
C GLN A 10 20.39 26.03 9.19
N SER A 11 21.59 26.51 9.51
CA SER A 11 22.85 25.88 9.11
C SER A 11 23.53 25.23 10.29
N LEU A 12 24.11 24.06 10.05
CA LEU A 12 24.85 23.27 11.02
C LEU A 12 26.14 22.75 10.39
N PHE A 13 27.17 22.56 11.21
CA PHE A 13 28.46 22.08 10.76
C PHE A 13 28.51 20.56 10.88
N LEU A 14 28.71 19.89 9.74
CA LEU A 14 28.91 18.45 9.65
C LEU A 14 30.22 18.18 8.93
N ASN A 15 31.08 17.37 9.54
CA ASN A 15 32.31 16.90 8.93
C ASN A 15 33.20 18.01 8.34
N GLY A 16 33.31 19.14 9.04
CA GLY A 16 34.09 20.30 8.62
C GLY A 16 33.44 21.19 7.56
N GLY A 17 32.24 20.85 7.08
CA GLY A 17 31.46 21.66 6.14
C GLY A 17 30.20 22.23 6.78
N GLN A 18 29.83 23.45 6.38
CA GLN A 18 28.54 24.02 6.73
C GLN A 18 27.47 23.45 5.80
N VAL A 19 26.41 22.87 6.37
CA VAL A 19 25.23 22.39 5.64
C VAL A 19 23.99 23.14 6.10
N THR A 20 23.08 23.43 5.18
CA THR A 20 21.82 24.13 5.49
C THR A 20 20.66 23.16 5.39
N ILE A 21 19.84 23.10 6.44
CA ILE A 21 18.62 22.31 6.46
C ILE A 21 17.65 22.94 5.45
N LYS A 22 17.29 22.17 4.42
CA LYS A 22 16.23 22.56 3.49
C LYS A 22 14.96 21.82 3.84
N GLY A 23 13.82 22.50 3.74
CA GLY A 23 12.53 21.85 3.82
C GLY A 23 12.42 20.82 2.71
N ALA A 24 12.07 19.59 3.07
CA ALA A 24 11.70 18.61 2.07
C ALA A 24 10.44 19.12 1.36
N LYS A 25 10.46 19.08 0.02
CA LYS A 25 9.24 19.30 -0.75
C LYS A 25 8.21 18.29 -0.26
N VAL A 26 7.01 18.75 0.11
CA VAL A 26 5.91 17.84 0.42
C VAL A 26 5.71 16.99 -0.84
N HIS A 27 6.11 15.72 -0.78
CA HIS A 27 5.70 14.77 -1.78
C HIS A 27 4.19 14.63 -1.59
N THR A 28 3.44 15.32 -2.45
CA THR A 28 2.02 15.05 -2.66
C THR A 28 1.93 13.55 -2.91
N ARG A 29 1.40 12.83 -1.90
CA ARG A 29 1.07 11.40 -1.83
C ARG A 29 1.58 10.60 -3.04
N THR A 30 2.40 9.58 -2.83
CA THR A 30 2.73 8.65 -3.92
C THR A 30 1.43 8.23 -4.64
N PRO A 31 1.39 8.28 -5.99
CA PRO A 31 0.18 7.99 -6.75
C PRO A 31 -0.44 6.67 -6.34
N GLN A 32 0.42 5.69 -6.07
CA GLN A 32 0.07 4.44 -5.41
C GLN A 32 0.29 4.54 -3.89
N CYS A 33 -0.74 4.20 -3.11
CA CYS A 33 -0.60 4.08 -1.67
C CYS A 33 0.32 2.91 -1.30
N GLN A 34 1.27 3.14 -0.40
CA GLN A 34 2.24 2.13 0.04
C GLN A 34 1.64 1.12 1.04
N CYS A 35 0.40 1.33 1.52
CA CYS A 35 -0.27 0.42 2.43
C CYS A 35 -1.16 -0.59 1.70
N CYS A 36 -1.92 -0.13 0.70
CA CYS A 36 -2.89 -0.97 0.00
C CYS A 36 -2.69 -1.05 -1.51
N TRP A 37 -1.63 -0.43 -2.02
CA TRP A 37 -1.23 -0.49 -3.43
C TRP A 37 -2.28 0.02 -4.41
N LYS A 38 -3.30 0.72 -3.92
CA LYS A 38 -4.34 1.35 -4.71
C LYS A 38 -3.86 2.70 -5.21
N TRP A 39 -4.18 3.01 -6.45
CA TRP A 39 -3.92 4.32 -7.03
C TRP A 39 -4.94 5.39 -6.63
N GLY A 40 -4.47 6.62 -6.48
CA GLY A 40 -5.32 7.82 -6.44
C GLY A 40 -6.11 8.05 -5.16
N HIS A 41 -5.83 7.33 -4.07
CA HIS A 41 -6.59 7.47 -2.83
C HIS A 41 -5.75 7.95 -1.65
N THR A 42 -6.44 8.52 -0.66
CA THR A 42 -5.82 9.02 0.56
C THR A 42 -5.75 7.90 1.61
N MET A 43 -4.71 7.90 2.44
CA MET A 43 -4.41 6.86 3.43
C MET A 43 -5.56 6.50 4.40
N GLY A 44 -6.61 7.34 4.49
CA GLY A 44 -7.82 7.05 5.28
C GLY A 44 -8.80 6.08 4.63
N THR A 45 -8.61 5.70 3.36
CA THR A 45 -9.46 4.74 2.63
C THR A 45 -8.69 3.51 2.16
N CYS A 46 -7.64 3.12 2.91
CA CYS A 46 -6.88 1.91 2.64
C CYS A 46 -7.75 0.66 2.73
N CYS A 47 -7.58 -0.24 1.76
CA CYS A 47 -8.22 -1.54 1.70
C CYS A 47 -7.17 -2.65 1.62
N CYS A 48 -7.58 -3.91 1.68
CA CYS A 48 -6.65 -5.02 1.52
C CYS A 48 -6.22 -5.10 0.04
N PRO A 49 -4.91 -5.18 -0.29
CA PRO A 49 -4.47 -5.32 -1.69
C PRO A 49 -4.80 -6.68 -2.32
N ILE A 50 -5.19 -7.66 -1.50
CA ILE A 50 -5.50 -9.03 -1.89
C ILE A 50 -6.99 -9.18 -2.24
N CYS A 51 -7.88 -8.75 -1.33
CA CYS A 51 -9.33 -8.92 -1.49
C CYS A 51 -10.14 -7.62 -1.53
N SER A 52 -9.49 -6.45 -1.51
CA SER A 52 -10.13 -5.13 -1.47
C SER A 52 -11.04 -4.87 -0.25
N GLY A 53 -10.98 -5.71 0.78
CA GLY A 53 -11.76 -5.56 2.01
C GLY A 53 -11.26 -4.42 2.93
N PRO A 54 -12.05 -4.00 3.93
CA PRO A 54 -11.71 -2.89 4.84
C PRO A 54 -10.74 -3.35 5.96
N HIS A 55 -9.57 -3.86 5.57
CA HIS A 55 -8.51 -4.29 6.49
C HIS A 55 -7.14 -4.18 5.80
N MET A 56 -6.06 -4.20 6.58
CA MET A 56 -4.68 -4.20 6.06
C MET A 56 -4.27 -5.60 5.58
N GLU A 57 -3.28 -5.67 4.68
CA GLU A 57 -2.69 -6.93 4.18
C GLU A 57 -2.29 -7.88 5.32
N ALA A 58 -1.64 -7.35 6.37
CA ALA A 58 -1.21 -8.12 7.53
C ALA A 58 -2.35 -8.85 8.26
N ASN A 59 -3.58 -8.35 8.14
CA ASN A 59 -4.75 -8.92 8.82
C ASN A 59 -5.61 -9.77 7.86
N HIS A 60 -5.15 -10.00 6.63
CA HIS A 60 -5.94 -10.65 5.59
C HIS A 60 -6.41 -12.04 6.02
N HIS A 61 -5.51 -12.91 6.48
CA HIS A 61 -5.85 -14.28 6.86
C HIS A 61 -6.75 -14.35 8.10
N SER A 62 -6.70 -13.32 8.96
CA SER A 62 -7.49 -13.27 10.20
C SER A 62 -8.90 -12.68 10.01
N ILE A 63 -9.08 -11.76 9.04
CA ILE A 63 -10.32 -10.97 8.90
C ILE A 63 -11.07 -11.29 7.60
N ALA A 64 -10.36 -11.62 6.52
CA ALA A 64 -11.00 -11.75 5.22
C ALA A 64 -11.88 -12.99 5.16
N GLY A 65 -13.19 -12.81 4.95
CA GLY A 65 -14.12 -13.94 4.85
C GLY A 65 -13.79 -14.95 3.74
N CYS A 66 -12.99 -14.56 2.75
CA CYS A 66 -12.50 -15.42 1.67
C CYS A 66 -11.32 -16.33 2.08
N CYS A 67 -10.64 -16.06 3.20
CA CYS A 67 -9.50 -16.85 3.70
C CYS A 67 -9.63 -17.27 5.16
N HIS A 68 -10.58 -16.69 5.87
CA HIS A 68 -10.91 -17.07 7.23
C HIS A 68 -11.60 -18.44 7.26
N SER A 69 -11.36 -19.20 8.34
CA SER A 69 -12.01 -20.48 8.54
C SER A 69 -13.53 -20.34 8.51
N ASN A 70 -14.21 -21.31 7.90
CA ASN A 70 -15.65 -21.44 8.01
C ASN A 70 -15.99 -22.84 8.55
N PRO A 71 -16.02 -23.01 9.89
CA PRO A 71 -16.38 -24.28 10.52
C PRO A 71 -17.82 -24.72 10.25
N LYS A 72 -18.69 -23.78 9.85
CA LYS A 72 -20.11 -24.02 9.58
C LYS A 72 -20.38 -24.38 8.11
N ALA A 73 -19.38 -24.35 7.24
CA ALA A 73 -19.51 -24.80 5.86
C ALA A 73 -19.62 -26.33 5.79
N THR A 74 -20.20 -26.84 4.71
CA THR A 74 -20.30 -28.29 4.45
C THR A 74 -19.66 -28.60 3.10
N PRO A 75 -18.42 -29.12 3.05
CA PRO A 75 -17.54 -29.47 4.18
C PRO A 75 -16.94 -28.25 4.91
N PRO A 76 -16.47 -28.39 6.16
CA PRO A 76 -15.81 -27.31 6.90
C PRO A 76 -14.59 -26.78 6.14
N ILE A 77 -14.47 -25.46 6.05
CA ILE A 77 -13.36 -24.82 5.35
C ILE A 77 -12.30 -24.45 6.40
N PRO A 78 -11.10 -25.06 6.38
CA PRO A 78 -10.00 -24.67 7.25
C PRO A 78 -9.51 -23.26 6.88
N PRO A 79 -8.94 -22.51 7.83
CA PRO A 79 -8.32 -21.23 7.51
C PRO A 79 -7.11 -21.44 6.59
N THR A 80 -6.88 -20.50 5.66
CA THR A 80 -5.66 -20.52 4.83
C THR A 80 -4.44 -20.27 5.72
N PRO A 81 -3.43 -21.17 5.75
CA PRO A 81 -2.21 -20.95 6.52
C PRO A 81 -1.49 -19.67 6.07
N THR A 82 -0.83 -18.95 6.98
CA THR A 82 -0.17 -17.66 6.73
C THR A 82 0.82 -17.67 5.56
N ASP A 83 1.47 -18.80 5.31
CA ASP A 83 2.47 -18.97 4.24
C ASP A 83 1.91 -19.57 2.94
N VAL A 84 0.60 -19.81 2.87
CA VAL A 84 -0.06 -20.38 1.69
C VAL A 84 -0.78 -19.28 0.92
N PRO A 85 -0.56 -19.16 -0.41
CA PRO A 85 -1.30 -18.22 -1.25
C PRO A 85 -2.81 -18.43 -1.11
N CYS A 86 -3.56 -17.33 -1.09
CA CYS A 86 -5.00 -17.36 -1.06
C CYS A 86 -5.54 -18.16 -2.26
N SER A 87 -6.47 -19.08 -2.03
CA SER A 87 -7.03 -19.95 -3.06
C SER A 87 -8.01 -19.24 -4.00
N HIS A 88 -8.37 -17.99 -3.70
CA HIS A 88 -9.27 -17.20 -4.53
C HIS A 88 -8.52 -16.34 -5.54
N ILE A 89 -9.12 -16.15 -6.71
CA ILE A 89 -8.59 -15.25 -7.73
C ILE A 89 -8.68 -13.83 -7.18
N CYS A 90 -7.53 -13.19 -7.00
CA CYS A 90 -7.45 -11.79 -6.61
C CYS A 90 -7.50 -10.95 -7.89
N ALA A 91 -8.59 -10.24 -8.13
CA ALA A 91 -8.62 -9.23 -9.19
C ALA A 91 -7.91 -7.97 -8.68
N CYS A 92 -6.96 -7.47 -9.46
CA CYS A 92 -6.20 -6.27 -9.11
C CYS A 92 -7.15 -5.07 -9.01
N ILE A 93 -7.11 -4.35 -7.89
CA ILE A 93 -7.94 -3.13 -7.72
C ILE A 93 -7.63 -2.02 -8.74
N ASN A 94 -6.43 -2.06 -9.35
CA ASN A 94 -6.00 -1.04 -10.29
C ASN A 94 -6.30 -1.40 -11.76
N CYS A 95 -6.17 -2.66 -12.16
CA CYS A 95 -6.31 -3.08 -13.57
C CYS A 95 -7.26 -4.26 -13.80
N SER A 96 -7.92 -4.76 -12.75
CA SER A 96 -8.90 -5.85 -12.80
C SER A 96 -8.39 -7.21 -13.29
N ASN A 97 -7.10 -7.34 -13.60
CA ASN A 97 -6.45 -8.60 -13.98
C ASN A 97 -6.27 -9.56 -12.79
N PRO A 98 -6.09 -10.87 -13.02
CA PRO A 98 -6.03 -11.90 -11.98
C PRO A 98 -4.67 -11.92 -11.24
N HIS A 99 -4.35 -10.83 -10.56
CA HIS A 99 -3.21 -10.70 -9.67
C HIS A 99 -3.47 -9.67 -8.57
N ALA A 100 -2.72 -9.72 -7.47
CA ALA A 100 -2.78 -8.70 -6.42
C ALA A 100 -2.24 -7.33 -6.89
N ALA A 101 -2.65 -6.25 -6.22
CA ALA A 101 -2.26 -4.88 -6.58
C ALA A 101 -0.77 -4.55 -6.32
N ASN A 102 -0.11 -5.31 -5.44
CA ASN A 102 1.33 -5.23 -5.16
C ASN A 102 2.19 -6.12 -6.09
N ASN A 103 1.57 -6.81 -7.05
CA ASN A 103 2.29 -7.68 -7.96
C ASN A 103 3.09 -6.81 -8.96
N GLN A 104 4.37 -7.15 -9.15
CA GLN A 104 5.27 -6.45 -10.07
C GLN A 104 4.83 -6.55 -11.53
N CYS A 105 4.02 -7.56 -11.89
CA CYS A 105 3.43 -7.68 -13.23
C CYS A 105 2.32 -6.65 -13.50
N CYS A 106 1.87 -5.91 -12.48
CA CYS A 106 0.84 -4.90 -12.66
C CYS A 106 1.42 -3.66 -13.37
N PRO A 107 0.81 -3.16 -14.45
CA PRO A 107 1.24 -1.90 -15.07
C PRO A 107 1.29 -0.74 -14.06
N TYR A 108 0.33 -0.69 -13.15
CA TYR A 108 0.25 0.34 -12.10
C TYR A 108 1.40 0.27 -11.08
N TRP A 109 2.03 -0.89 -10.90
CA TRP A 109 3.23 -1.03 -10.08
C TRP A 109 4.43 -0.32 -10.70
N HIS A 110 4.64 -0.48 -12.00
CA HIS A 110 5.75 0.16 -12.73
C HIS A 110 5.64 1.68 -12.74
N HIS A 111 4.42 2.21 -12.59
CA HIS A 111 4.15 3.64 -12.61
C HIS A 111 3.87 4.22 -11.23
N GLN A 112 4.12 3.48 -10.14
CA GLN A 112 3.73 3.84 -8.76
C GLN A 112 4.14 5.23 -8.27
N PHE A 113 5.12 5.86 -8.93
CA PHE A 113 5.61 7.23 -8.66
C PHE A 113 5.25 8.27 -9.73
N ASN A 114 4.53 7.89 -10.79
CA ASN A 114 4.21 8.75 -11.93
C ASN A 114 2.73 9.15 -11.97
N TRP A 115 2.38 10.26 -11.31
CA TRP A 115 1.02 10.82 -11.30
C TRP A 115 0.43 11.14 -12.69
N THR A 116 1.29 11.31 -13.70
CA THR A 116 0.88 11.71 -15.05
C THR A 116 0.67 10.55 -16.01
N TRP A 117 0.87 9.31 -15.55
CA TRP A 117 0.79 8.13 -16.41
C TRP A 117 -0.66 7.72 -16.75
N ILE A 118 -1.60 7.83 -15.81
CA ILE A 118 -3.04 7.56 -16.04
C ILE A 118 -3.73 8.81 -16.60
N LYS A 119 -3.09 9.52 -17.52
CA LYS A 119 -3.78 10.61 -18.23
C LYS A 119 -4.57 9.98 -19.37
N ASP A 120 -5.89 9.88 -19.17
CA ASP A 120 -6.90 9.86 -20.23
C ASP A 120 -6.83 11.16 -21.06
#